data_AF-A0A960LLH8-F1
#
_entry.id   AF-A0A960LLH8-F1
#
_cell.length_a   1.000
_cell.length_b   1.000
_cell.length_c   1.000
_cell.angle_alpha   90.00
_cell.angle_beta   90.00
_cell.angle_gamma   90.00
#
_symmetry.space_group_name_H-M   'P 1'
#
loop_
_entity.id
_entity.type
_entity.pdbx_description
1 polymer ?
#
loop_
_entity_poly.entity_id
_entity_poly.type
_entity_poly.pdbx_seq_one_letter_code
_entity_poly.pdbx_strand_id
1 'polypeptide(L)'
;MTWRPNVSAIKCREAMGRLRGLGIEASRNTGWDRSWGEPDAFLTTAEGDAWLVKIWPGETLQPRLFDDPTAPPPLEETLRECGDWRDRQGSGATGIPGWIILAPSLDEEASLNLGRSEIVTVLNRRQCAKPERLAESMLAAKNGRRLLPDDLTRWRAAAVPEVAIEAPAHVRRKVERASHQPVAPLLLDYDQERCARLDLEPDGELRQMVDDLQVRVVTGVAGCGKTLVLLHRAALLARHFPKARVLIVSHNRPLIAD
;
A
#
# COMPACT_ATOMS: atom_id res chain seq x y z
N MET A 1 10.14 -11.41 -14.18
CA MET A 1 10.83 -10.46 -15.07
C MET A 1 11.09 -9.21 -14.24
N THR A 2 12.31 -8.99 -13.75
CA THR A 2 12.59 -7.95 -12.74
C THR A 2 12.88 -6.61 -13.40
N TRP A 3 11.86 -5.75 -13.47
CA TRP A 3 12.02 -4.33 -13.78
C TRP A 3 13.04 -3.70 -12.82
N ARG A 4 14.03 -2.96 -13.34
CA ARG A 4 14.98 -2.22 -12.49
C ARG A 4 14.26 -0.98 -11.96
N PRO A 5 14.21 -0.78 -10.64
CA PRO A 5 13.46 0.34 -10.09
C PRO A 5 14.09 1.68 -10.49
N ASN A 6 13.28 2.54 -11.12
CA ASN A 6 13.64 3.92 -11.41
C ASN A 6 13.93 4.64 -10.08
N VAL A 7 15.10 5.27 -9.96
CA VAL A 7 15.54 5.97 -8.74
C VAL A 7 14.51 6.99 -8.26
N SER A 8 13.84 7.68 -9.19
CA SER A 8 12.78 8.64 -8.88
C SER A 8 11.56 7.97 -8.24
N ALA A 9 11.21 6.76 -8.67
CA ALA A 9 10.13 5.97 -8.08
C ALA A 9 10.49 5.48 -6.67
N ILE A 10 11.76 5.13 -6.42
CA ILE A 10 12.23 4.75 -5.07
C ILE A 10 12.11 5.95 -4.13
N LYS A 11 12.64 7.12 -4.52
CA LYS A 11 12.54 8.36 -3.73
C LYS A 11 11.10 8.78 -3.47
N CYS A 12 10.22 8.57 -4.44
CA CYS A 12 8.78 8.83 -4.29
C CYS A 12 8.14 7.89 -3.24
N ARG A 13 8.50 6.60 -3.23
CA ARG A 13 8.06 5.65 -2.19
C ARG A 13 8.55 6.04 -0.80
N GLU A 14 9.80 6.51 -0.71
CA GLU A 14 10.36 7.03 0.54
C GLU A 14 9.59 8.27 1.03
N ALA A 15 9.29 9.21 0.12
CA ALA A 15 8.51 10.40 0.45
C ALA A 15 7.11 10.05 0.98
N MET A 16 6.45 9.05 0.38
CA MET A 16 5.17 8.54 0.89
C MET A 16 5.26 7.99 2.32
N GLY A 17 6.38 7.36 2.69
CA GLY A 17 6.60 6.85 4.05
C GLY A 17 6.63 7.95 5.13
N ARG A 18 6.86 9.21 4.72
CA ARG A 18 6.94 10.37 5.63
C ARG A 18 5.66 11.18 5.72
N LEU A 19 4.62 10.82 4.95
CA LEU A 19 3.35 11.55 4.89
C LEU A 19 2.56 11.54 6.22
N ARG A 20 2.81 10.58 7.11
CA ARG A 20 2.16 10.52 8.44
C ARG A 20 2.38 11.80 9.24
N GLY A 21 3.61 12.32 9.24
CA GLY A 21 3.96 13.55 9.94
C GLY A 21 3.23 14.79 9.40
N LEU A 22 2.55 14.64 8.25
CA LEU A 22 1.82 15.66 7.52
C LEU A 22 0.31 15.37 7.49
N GLY A 23 -0.17 14.45 8.34
CA GLY A 23 -1.60 14.15 8.52
C GLY A 23 -2.19 13.15 7.51
N ILE A 24 -1.37 12.47 6.72
CA ILE A 24 -1.82 11.47 5.75
C ILE A 24 -1.23 10.10 6.13
N GLU A 25 -2.10 9.16 6.47
CA GLU A 25 -1.72 7.77 6.73
C GLU A 25 -1.61 7.00 5.40
N ALA A 26 -0.59 6.15 5.31
CA ALA A 26 -0.23 5.45 4.08
C ALA A 26 -0.09 3.95 4.33
N SER A 27 -0.87 3.16 3.60
CA SER A 27 -0.61 1.73 3.43
C SER A 27 -0.01 1.49 2.06
N ARG A 28 1.14 0.84 1.99
CA ARG A 28 1.90 0.64 0.75
C ARG A 28 1.94 -0.82 0.34
N ASN A 29 2.16 -1.14 -0.92
CA ASN A 29 2.45 -2.51 -1.33
C ASN A 29 3.97 -2.73 -1.38
N THR A 30 4.45 -3.92 -1.01
CA THR A 30 5.88 -4.26 -1.06
C THR A 30 6.39 -4.54 -2.48
N GLY A 31 5.50 -4.80 -3.46
CA GLY A 31 5.73 -4.49 -4.88
C GLY A 31 6.39 -5.56 -5.76
N TRP A 32 6.24 -6.87 -5.49
CA TRP A 32 7.00 -7.90 -6.23
C TRP A 32 6.23 -8.64 -7.34
N ASP A 33 4.91 -8.55 -7.38
CA ASP A 33 4.09 -9.32 -8.35
C ASP A 33 2.73 -8.64 -8.61
N ARG A 34 2.73 -7.47 -9.25
CA ARG A 34 1.48 -6.74 -9.50
C ARG A 34 1.33 -6.28 -10.94
N SER A 35 0.09 -6.34 -11.42
CA SER A 35 -0.29 -5.74 -12.69
C SER A 35 -0.22 -4.22 -12.62
N TRP A 36 -0.09 -3.57 -13.78
CA TRP A 36 -0.01 -2.12 -13.88
C TRP A 36 -1.28 -1.42 -13.39
N GLY A 37 -2.45 -2.07 -13.50
CA GLY A 37 -3.72 -1.58 -12.94
C GLY A 37 -3.91 -1.67 -11.43
N GLU A 38 -3.06 -2.37 -10.68
CA GLU A 38 -3.21 -2.44 -9.22
C GLU A 38 -2.57 -1.22 -8.53
N PRO A 39 -3.18 -0.67 -7.47
CA PRO A 39 -2.60 0.44 -6.73
C PRO A 39 -1.30 0.01 -6.03
N ASP A 40 -0.34 0.92 -5.99
CA ASP A 40 0.88 0.81 -5.18
C ASP A 40 0.63 1.17 -3.71
N ALA A 41 -0.38 2.01 -3.43
CA ALA A 41 -0.70 2.44 -2.08
C ALA A 41 -2.18 2.83 -1.92
N PHE A 42 -2.61 2.85 -0.66
CA PHE A 42 -3.87 3.43 -0.19
C PHE A 42 -3.55 4.48 0.86
N LEU A 43 -4.02 5.70 0.63
CA LEU A 43 -3.74 6.87 1.48
C LEU A 43 -5.04 7.41 2.05
N THR A 44 -5.00 7.87 3.31
CA THR A 44 -6.15 8.49 3.94
C THR A 44 -5.79 9.60 4.93
N THR A 45 -6.67 10.59 5.09
CA THR A 45 -6.57 11.61 6.15
C THR A 45 -7.34 11.19 7.41
N ALA A 46 -7.16 11.95 8.50
CA ALA A 46 -7.94 11.79 9.72
C ALA A 46 -9.44 12.07 9.50
N GLU A 47 -9.76 12.93 8.53
CA GLU A 47 -11.13 13.27 8.16
C GLU A 47 -11.80 12.15 7.35
N GLY A 48 -11.03 11.20 6.82
CA GLY A 48 -11.50 10.06 6.03
C GLY A 48 -11.47 10.29 4.51
N ASP A 49 -10.82 11.35 4.03
CA ASP A 49 -10.52 11.48 2.60
C ASP A 49 -9.58 10.36 2.20
N ALA A 50 -9.85 9.71 1.08
CA ALA A 50 -9.12 8.52 0.65
C ALA A 50 -8.72 8.56 -0.83
N TRP A 51 -7.51 8.05 -1.09
CA TRP A 51 -6.94 7.92 -2.43
C TRP A 51 -6.34 6.54 -2.64
N LEU A 52 -6.61 5.99 -3.82
CA LEU A 52 -5.81 4.95 -4.45
C LEU A 52 -4.65 5.61 -5.18
N VAL A 53 -3.45 5.07 -4.99
CA VAL A 53 -2.24 5.64 -5.56
C VAL A 53 -1.51 4.63 -6.41
N LYS A 54 -1.12 5.06 -7.61
CA LYS A 54 -0.21 4.34 -8.50
C LYS A 54 1.05 5.15 -8.70
N ILE A 55 2.20 4.50 -8.61
CA ILE A 55 3.48 5.09 -8.99
C ILE A 55 3.78 4.66 -10.42
N TRP A 56 3.71 5.60 -11.34
CA TRP A 56 4.00 5.37 -12.74
C TRP A 56 5.42 5.87 -13.06
N PRO A 57 6.38 4.98 -13.35
CA PRO A 57 7.78 5.35 -13.50
C PRO A 57 8.15 5.87 -14.90
N GLY A 58 7.16 6.07 -15.78
CA GLY A 58 7.37 6.54 -17.14
C GLY A 58 7.87 7.98 -17.20
N GLU A 59 8.57 8.30 -18.28
CA GLU A 59 9.25 9.59 -18.47
C GLU A 59 8.54 10.50 -19.47
N THR A 60 7.65 9.93 -20.30
CA THR A 60 6.91 10.65 -21.35
C THR A 60 5.48 10.17 -21.44
N LEU A 61 4.55 11.10 -21.62
CA LEU A 61 3.13 10.80 -21.86
C LEU A 61 2.89 10.10 -23.20
N GLN A 62 3.82 10.26 -24.15
CA GLN A 62 3.65 9.71 -25.49
C GLN A 62 3.81 8.18 -25.48
N PRO A 63 2.94 7.45 -26.18
CA PRO A 63 3.16 6.03 -26.45
C PRO A 63 4.51 5.85 -27.13
N ARG A 64 5.29 4.86 -26.69
CA ARG A 64 6.55 4.53 -27.35
C ARG A 64 6.25 3.91 -28.72
N LEU A 65 7.05 4.28 -29.73
CA LEU A 65 6.96 3.73 -31.08
C LEU A 65 7.38 2.24 -31.16
N PHE A 66 8.07 1.73 -30.13
CA PHE A 66 8.58 0.37 -30.08
C PHE A 66 8.17 -0.32 -28.78
N ASP A 67 7.77 -1.58 -28.91
CA ASP A 67 7.42 -2.45 -27.78
C ASP A 67 8.69 -2.90 -27.06
N ASP A 68 9.02 -2.19 -25.98
CA ASP A 68 9.97 -2.67 -24.98
C ASP A 68 9.16 -3.35 -23.86
N PRO A 69 9.18 -4.70 -23.74
CA PRO A 69 8.40 -5.41 -22.74
C PRO A 69 8.89 -5.13 -21.31
N THR A 70 10.02 -4.43 -21.14
CA THR A 70 10.55 -4.01 -19.83
C THR A 70 10.17 -2.57 -19.47
N ALA A 71 9.60 -1.80 -20.40
CA ALA A 71 9.15 -0.45 -20.16
C ALA A 71 7.80 -0.42 -19.42
N PRO A 72 7.52 0.63 -18.63
CA PRO A 72 6.16 0.84 -18.13
C PRO A 72 5.20 1.07 -19.30
N PRO A 73 3.95 0.58 -19.22
CA PRO A 73 2.94 0.86 -20.22
C PRO A 73 2.63 2.36 -20.28
N PRO A 74 2.09 2.84 -21.41
CA PRO A 74 1.59 4.22 -21.52
C PRO A 74 0.68 4.59 -20.34
N LEU A 75 0.73 5.87 -19.96
CA LEU A 75 -0.03 6.34 -18.80
C LEU A 75 -1.54 6.15 -19.00
N GLU A 76 -2.05 6.37 -20.21
CA GLU A 76 -3.47 6.15 -20.52
C GLU A 76 -3.91 4.68 -20.37
N GLU A 77 -3.04 3.74 -20.73
CA GLU A 77 -3.30 2.31 -20.53
C GLU A 77 -3.26 1.95 -19.05
N THR A 78 -2.26 2.45 -18.32
CA THR A 78 -2.18 2.30 -16.85
C THR A 78 -3.45 2.82 -16.18
N LEU A 79 -3.94 3.98 -16.59
CA LEU A 79 -5.17 4.58 -16.08
C LEU A 79 -6.40 3.72 -16.39
N ARG A 80 -6.51 3.19 -17.61
CA ARG A 80 -7.61 2.27 -17.97
C ARG A 80 -7.62 1.05 -17.07
N GLU A 81 -6.47 0.40 -16.90
CA GLU A 81 -6.36 -0.77 -16.02
C GLU A 81 -6.66 -0.43 -14.56
N CYS A 82 -6.26 0.75 -14.07
CA CYS A 82 -6.61 1.24 -12.73
C CYS A 82 -8.12 1.44 -12.57
N GLY A 83 -8.79 1.97 -13.60
CA GLY A 83 -10.25 2.08 -13.66
C GLY A 83 -10.93 0.72 -13.60
N ASP A 84 -10.50 -0.22 -14.44
CA ASP A 84 -11.04 -1.58 -14.49
C ASP A 84 -10.81 -2.34 -13.18
N TRP A 85 -9.64 -2.16 -12.54
CA TRP A 85 -9.39 -2.71 -11.22
C TRP A 85 -10.34 -2.13 -10.18
N ARG A 86 -10.50 -0.80 -10.15
CA ARG A 86 -11.38 -0.14 -9.18
C ARG A 86 -12.83 -0.57 -9.37
N ASP A 87 -13.32 -0.68 -10.61
CA ASP A 87 -14.68 -1.13 -10.89
C ASP A 87 -14.92 -2.56 -10.41
N ARG A 88 -13.95 -3.47 -10.65
CA ARG A 88 -14.01 -4.85 -10.14
C ARG A 88 -14.07 -4.90 -8.62
N GLN A 89 -13.28 -4.08 -7.94
CA GLN A 89 -13.27 -4.02 -6.47
C GLN A 89 -14.47 -3.24 -5.91
N GLY A 90 -15.06 -2.30 -6.65
CA GLY A 90 -16.09 -1.37 -6.18
C GLY A 90 -17.46 -2.00 -5.90
N SER A 91 -17.68 -3.25 -6.31
CA SER A 91 -18.98 -3.94 -6.13
C SER A 91 -19.41 -4.01 -4.65
N GLY A 92 -20.44 -3.25 -4.28
CA GLY A 92 -20.97 -3.20 -2.91
C GLY A 92 -20.30 -2.20 -1.97
N ALA A 93 -19.36 -1.37 -2.44
CA ALA A 93 -18.92 -0.19 -1.68
C ALA A 93 -19.99 0.92 -1.75
N THR A 94 -20.11 1.70 -0.68
CA THR A 94 -21.00 2.89 -0.67
C THR A 94 -20.29 4.15 -1.16
N GLY A 95 -18.96 4.19 -1.02
CA GLY A 95 -18.08 5.23 -1.51
C GLY A 95 -16.89 4.67 -2.29
N ILE A 96 -16.35 5.48 -3.19
CA ILE A 96 -15.22 5.13 -4.06
C ILE A 96 -14.10 6.13 -3.78
N PRO A 97 -12.86 5.70 -3.51
CA PRO A 97 -11.73 6.60 -3.32
C PRO A 97 -11.34 7.29 -4.63
N GLY A 98 -10.70 8.45 -4.51
CA GLY A 98 -10.08 9.13 -5.65
C GLY A 98 -8.85 8.37 -6.15
N TRP A 99 -8.38 8.69 -7.36
CA TRP A 99 -7.11 8.19 -7.90
C TRP A 99 -6.06 9.28 -7.96
N ILE A 100 -4.84 8.99 -7.54
CA ILE A 100 -3.67 9.83 -7.80
C ILE A 100 -2.60 8.99 -8.49
N ILE A 101 -2.03 9.54 -9.57
CA ILE A 101 -0.84 8.97 -10.19
C ILE A 101 0.38 9.78 -9.76
N LEU A 102 1.36 9.12 -9.17
CA LEU A 102 2.68 9.69 -8.92
C LEU A 102 3.56 9.38 -10.11
N ALA A 103 3.91 10.40 -10.88
CA ALA A 103 4.78 10.32 -12.05
C ALA A 103 6.11 11.03 -11.74
N PRO A 104 6.97 10.47 -10.87
CA PRO A 104 8.16 11.16 -10.37
C PRO A 104 9.24 11.37 -11.43
N SER A 105 9.10 10.77 -12.60
CA SER A 105 10.02 10.92 -13.73
C SER A 105 9.48 11.85 -14.81
N LEU A 106 8.22 12.28 -14.73
CA LEU A 106 7.60 13.21 -15.66
C LEU A 106 7.88 14.65 -15.23
N ASP A 107 8.33 15.50 -16.17
CA ASP A 107 8.62 16.91 -15.89
C ASP A 107 7.40 17.84 -16.04
N GLU A 108 6.44 17.44 -16.88
CA GLU A 108 5.23 18.21 -17.16
C GLU A 108 4.09 17.85 -16.19
N GLU A 109 3.26 18.84 -15.84
CA GLU A 109 2.00 18.57 -15.15
C GLU A 109 1.01 17.96 -16.13
N ALA A 110 0.27 16.95 -15.67
CA ALA A 110 -0.77 16.32 -16.46
C ALA A 110 -2.04 16.18 -15.62
N SER A 111 -3.19 16.26 -16.28
CA SER A 111 -4.48 15.89 -15.72
C SER A 111 -5.18 15.07 -16.78
N LEU A 112 -5.48 13.82 -16.46
CA LEU A 112 -5.99 12.86 -17.43
C LEU A 112 -7.38 12.39 -17.03
N ASN A 113 -8.21 12.10 -18.02
CA ASN A 113 -9.57 11.63 -17.81
C ASN A 113 -9.57 10.10 -17.76
N LEU A 114 -10.11 9.51 -16.68
CA LEU A 114 -10.22 8.05 -16.52
C LEU A 114 -11.35 7.42 -17.36
N GLY A 115 -11.77 8.05 -18.47
CA GLY A 115 -12.80 7.54 -19.36
C GLY A 115 -14.25 7.67 -18.87
N ARG A 116 -14.51 8.39 -17.76
CA ARG A 116 -15.87 8.59 -17.19
C ARG A 116 -16.12 10.01 -16.63
N SER A 117 -15.46 11.02 -17.18
CA SER A 117 -15.49 12.41 -16.67
C SER A 117 -14.89 12.58 -15.27
N GLU A 118 -14.11 11.61 -14.81
CA GLU A 118 -13.33 11.70 -13.60
C GLU A 118 -11.92 12.16 -13.94
N ILE A 119 -11.51 13.28 -13.35
CA ILE A 119 -10.19 13.84 -13.54
C ILE A 119 -9.26 13.16 -12.53
N VAL A 120 -8.26 12.47 -13.06
CA VAL A 120 -7.17 11.88 -12.28
C VAL A 120 -6.05 12.90 -12.19
N THR A 121 -5.67 13.22 -10.97
CA THR A 121 -4.53 14.07 -10.69
C THR A 121 -3.24 13.29 -10.92
N VAL A 122 -2.40 13.76 -11.84
CA VAL A 122 -1.06 13.22 -12.07
C VAL A 122 -0.05 14.19 -11.44
N LEU A 123 0.65 13.73 -10.42
CA LEU A 123 1.67 14.50 -9.72
C LEU A 123 3.03 14.26 -10.37
N ASN A 124 3.65 15.33 -10.87
CA ASN A 124 4.90 15.25 -11.61
C ASN A 124 6.12 15.13 -10.68
N ARG A 125 7.32 15.13 -11.27
CA ARG A 125 8.62 15.10 -10.57
C ARG A 125 8.73 16.14 -9.47
N ARG A 126 8.29 17.39 -9.71
CA ARG A 126 8.43 18.49 -8.73
C ARG A 126 7.55 18.28 -7.50
N GLN A 127 6.35 17.75 -7.71
CA GLN A 127 5.39 17.48 -6.64
C GLN A 127 5.77 16.22 -5.85
N CYS A 128 6.37 15.22 -6.52
CA CYS A 128 6.84 13.98 -5.88
C CYS A 128 8.21 14.12 -5.18
N ALA A 129 8.91 15.25 -5.35
CA ALA A 129 10.31 15.39 -4.91
C ALA A 129 10.49 15.48 -3.39
N LYS A 130 9.49 16.00 -2.66
CA LYS A 130 9.56 16.20 -1.20
C LYS A 130 8.25 15.79 -0.54
N PRO A 131 8.29 15.20 0.68
CA PRO A 131 7.08 14.80 1.41
C PRO A 131 6.08 15.94 1.60
N GLU A 132 6.56 17.15 1.92
CA GLU A 132 5.70 18.30 2.21
C GLU A 132 4.95 18.74 0.96
N ARG A 133 5.64 18.81 -0.18
CA ARG A 133 5.04 19.18 -1.48
C ARG A 133 4.09 18.11 -1.98
N LEU A 134 4.42 16.84 -1.75
CA LEU A 134 3.57 15.71 -2.09
C LEU A 134 2.27 15.79 -1.28
N ALA A 135 2.36 15.96 0.03
CA ALA A 135 1.20 16.12 0.91
C ALA A 135 0.33 17.32 0.50
N GLU A 136 0.94 18.49 0.28
CA GLU A 136 0.23 19.70 -0.15
C GLU A 136 -0.50 19.46 -1.48
N SER A 137 0.17 18.86 -2.46
CA SER A 137 -0.43 18.58 -3.77
C SER A 137 -1.56 17.55 -3.68
N MET A 138 -1.43 16.56 -2.81
CA MET A 138 -2.47 15.56 -2.54
C MET A 138 -3.69 16.16 -1.86
N LEU A 139 -3.50 16.98 -0.83
CA LEU A 139 -4.60 17.66 -0.13
C LEU A 139 -5.29 18.70 -1.03
N ALA A 140 -4.53 19.34 -1.93
CA ALA A 140 -5.07 20.22 -2.96
C ALA A 140 -5.80 19.46 -4.08
N ALA A 141 -5.55 18.15 -4.24
CA ALA A 141 -6.22 17.32 -5.23
C ALA A 141 -7.69 17.15 -4.80
N LYS A 142 -8.58 17.90 -5.48
CA LYS A 142 -10.03 17.93 -5.22
C LYS A 142 -10.77 16.62 -5.57
N ASN A 143 -10.04 15.54 -5.80
CA ASN A 143 -10.58 14.22 -6.10
C ASN A 143 -10.54 13.27 -4.89
N GLY A 144 -9.97 13.71 -3.75
CA GLY A 144 -10.14 13.01 -2.49
C GLY A 144 -11.62 12.91 -2.15
N ARG A 145 -12.07 11.69 -1.82
CA ARG A 145 -13.45 11.45 -1.40
C ARG A 145 -13.45 10.96 0.03
N ARG A 146 -14.29 11.57 0.84
CA ARG A 146 -14.53 11.15 2.20
C ARG A 146 -15.29 9.82 2.21
N LEU A 147 -14.67 8.79 2.75
CA LEU A 147 -15.24 7.45 2.85
C LEU A 147 -15.71 7.14 4.27
N LEU A 148 -16.69 6.25 4.36
CA LEU A 148 -17.12 5.69 5.64
C LEU A 148 -16.08 4.67 6.14
N PRO A 149 -16.02 4.40 7.47
CA PRO A 149 -15.03 3.48 8.04
C PRO A 149 -15.01 2.08 7.41
N ASP A 150 -16.19 1.54 7.06
CA ASP A 150 -16.30 0.22 6.43
C ASP A 150 -15.74 0.24 5.01
N ASP A 151 -15.99 1.31 4.25
CA ASP A 151 -15.41 1.49 2.91
C ASP A 151 -13.89 1.72 2.99
N LEU A 152 -13.39 2.50 3.96
CA LEU A 152 -11.96 2.65 4.20
C LEU A 152 -11.29 1.30 4.43
N THR A 153 -11.87 0.47 5.31
CA THR A 153 -11.38 -0.88 5.61
C THR A 153 -11.39 -1.76 4.36
N ARG A 154 -12.50 -1.76 3.61
CA ARG A 154 -12.67 -2.55 2.40
C ARG A 154 -11.66 -2.17 1.31
N TRP A 155 -11.54 -0.88 1.02
CA TRP A 155 -10.62 -0.38 -0.01
C TRP A 155 -9.16 -0.54 0.39
N ARG A 156 -8.81 -0.33 1.66
CA ARG A 156 -7.46 -0.57 2.18
C ARG A 156 -7.08 -2.05 2.05
N ALA A 157 -7.97 -2.98 2.39
CA ALA A 157 -7.74 -4.41 2.24
C ALA A 157 -7.60 -4.84 0.78
N ALA A 158 -8.40 -4.27 -0.14
CA ALA A 158 -8.30 -4.56 -1.57
C ALA A 158 -7.00 -4.00 -2.18
N ALA A 159 -6.68 -2.74 -1.86
CA ALA A 159 -5.50 -2.07 -2.39
C ALA A 159 -4.21 -2.66 -1.81
N VAL A 160 -4.19 -3.00 -0.52
CA VAL A 160 -3.01 -3.51 0.18
C VAL A 160 -3.39 -4.79 0.93
N PRO A 161 -3.53 -5.93 0.25
CA PRO A 161 -4.00 -7.18 0.85
C PRO A 161 -3.05 -7.70 1.94
N GLU A 162 -1.79 -7.30 1.90
CA GLU A 162 -0.83 -7.55 2.97
C GLU A 162 -1.21 -6.92 4.31
N VAL A 163 -2.07 -5.88 4.38
CA VAL A 163 -2.52 -5.38 5.69
C VAL A 163 -3.57 -6.27 6.33
N ALA A 164 -4.18 -7.16 5.54
CA ALA A 164 -5.22 -8.06 6.00
C ALA A 164 -4.60 -9.31 6.64
N ILE A 165 -5.16 -9.68 7.78
CA ILE A 165 -4.73 -10.84 8.55
C ILE A 165 -5.72 -11.96 8.23
N GLU A 166 -5.22 -12.99 7.58
CA GLU A 166 -5.95 -14.24 7.43
C GLU A 166 -6.04 -14.91 8.81
N ALA A 167 -7.09 -14.59 9.57
CA ALA A 167 -7.37 -15.30 10.81
C ALA A 167 -7.64 -16.78 10.48
N PRO A 168 -6.90 -17.73 11.06
CA PRO A 168 -7.10 -19.13 10.75
C PRO A 168 -8.48 -19.61 11.25
N ALA A 169 -9.04 -20.59 10.54
CA ALA A 169 -10.44 -21.01 10.66
C ALA A 169 -10.87 -21.42 12.10
N HIS A 170 -9.93 -21.83 12.94
CA HIS A 170 -10.18 -22.20 14.34
C HIS A 170 -10.52 -21.01 15.26
N VAL A 171 -10.01 -19.80 14.98
CA VAL A 171 -10.44 -18.58 15.69
C VAL A 171 -11.84 -18.17 15.25
N ARG A 172 -12.19 -18.40 13.98
CA ARG A 172 -13.53 -18.12 13.43
C ARG A 172 -14.64 -18.91 14.12
N ARG A 173 -14.36 -20.16 14.54
CA ARG A 173 -15.32 -21.02 15.27
C ARG A 173 -15.65 -20.52 16.68
N LYS A 174 -14.74 -19.83 17.36
CA LYS A 174 -15.00 -19.30 18.72
C LYS A 174 -15.82 -18.01 18.70
N VAL A 175 -15.90 -17.34 17.54
CA VAL A 175 -16.73 -16.16 17.28
C VAL A 175 -17.89 -16.57 16.36
N GLU A 176 -18.61 -17.63 16.70
CA GLU A 176 -19.99 -17.79 16.20
C GLU A 176 -20.86 -16.73 16.89
N ARG A 177 -20.73 -15.49 16.42
CA ARG A 177 -21.80 -14.50 16.57
C ARG A 177 -22.89 -14.90 15.59
N ALA A 178 -24.13 -14.84 16.06
CA ALA A 178 -25.36 -15.28 15.39
C ALA A 178 -25.76 -14.45 14.15
N SER A 179 -24.81 -14.00 13.33
CA SER A 179 -25.09 -13.26 12.09
C SER A 179 -24.34 -13.87 10.91
N HIS A 180 -25.08 -14.21 9.85
CA HIS A 180 -24.59 -14.68 8.54
C HIS A 180 -23.81 -13.59 7.76
N GLN A 181 -23.23 -12.60 8.44
CA GLN A 181 -22.44 -11.57 7.79
C GLN A 181 -20.99 -12.06 7.64
N PRO A 182 -20.39 -11.94 6.44
CA PRO A 182 -18.97 -12.19 6.29
C PRO A 182 -18.21 -11.25 7.23
N VAL A 183 -17.46 -11.84 8.18
CA VAL A 183 -16.64 -11.08 9.13
C VAL A 183 -15.62 -10.28 8.33
N ALA A 184 -15.65 -8.95 8.47
CA ALA A 184 -14.69 -8.06 7.84
C ALA A 184 -13.26 -8.52 8.19
N PRO A 185 -12.31 -8.47 7.24
CA PRO A 185 -10.95 -8.91 7.49
C PRO A 185 -10.36 -8.11 8.66
N LEU A 186 -9.70 -8.81 9.58
CA LEU A 186 -8.92 -8.14 10.63
C LEU A 186 -7.73 -7.46 9.95
N LEU A 187 -7.68 -6.13 9.98
CA LEU A 187 -6.57 -5.36 9.41
C LEU A 187 -5.60 -4.97 10.51
N LEU A 188 -4.31 -4.95 10.17
CA LEU A 188 -3.33 -4.23 10.98
C LEU A 188 -3.70 -2.74 10.97
N ASP A 189 -3.63 -2.07 12.11
CA ASP A 189 -3.61 -0.61 12.10
C ASP A 189 -2.32 -0.08 11.43
N TYR A 190 -2.23 1.23 11.20
CA TYR A 190 -1.07 1.82 10.50
C TYR A 190 0.25 1.66 11.28
N ASP A 191 0.21 1.63 12.62
CA ASP A 191 1.41 1.43 13.44
C ASP A 191 1.86 -0.03 13.45
N GLN A 192 0.91 -0.95 13.56
CA GLN A 192 1.13 -2.38 13.44
C GLN A 192 1.68 -2.76 12.07
N GLU A 193 1.11 -2.20 10.99
CA GLU A 193 1.59 -2.37 9.61
C GLU A 193 3.05 -1.93 9.48
N ARG A 194 3.37 -0.72 9.94
CA ARG A 194 4.74 -0.18 9.94
C ARG A 194 5.69 -1.11 10.68
N CYS A 195 5.34 -1.52 11.90
CA CYS A 195 6.15 -2.44 12.69
C CYS A 195 6.37 -3.79 12.00
N ALA A 196 5.34 -4.34 11.35
CA ALA A 196 5.44 -5.64 10.68
C ALA A 196 6.36 -5.59 9.45
N ARG A 197 6.46 -4.44 8.78
CA ARG A 197 7.18 -4.24 7.52
C ARG A 197 8.58 -3.67 7.63
N LEU A 198 9.04 -3.32 8.83
CA LEU A 198 10.42 -2.89 9.07
C LEU A 198 11.42 -3.85 8.38
N ASP A 199 12.42 -3.37 7.67
CA ASP A 199 13.41 -4.18 6.91
C ASP A 199 12.89 -4.98 5.69
N LEU A 200 11.57 -5.07 5.47
CA LEU A 200 11.02 -5.76 4.30
C LEU A 200 10.90 -4.85 3.08
N GLU A 201 10.80 -3.54 3.31
CA GLU A 201 10.78 -2.57 2.23
C GLU A 201 12.19 -2.33 1.69
N PRO A 202 12.39 -2.37 0.37
CA PRO A 202 13.67 -2.06 -0.24
C PRO A 202 13.88 -0.53 -0.23
N ASP A 203 14.14 0.05 0.93
CA ASP A 203 14.66 1.41 1.02
C ASP A 203 16.07 1.41 0.39
N GLY A 204 16.27 2.28 -0.58
CA GLY A 204 17.50 2.33 -1.40
C GLY A 204 18.78 2.54 -0.59
N GLU A 205 18.67 3.11 0.60
CA GLU A 205 19.78 3.30 1.55
C GLU A 205 19.92 2.14 2.55
N LEU A 206 18.86 1.36 2.82
CA LEU A 206 18.93 0.24 3.76
C LEU A 206 19.75 -0.93 3.22
N ARG A 207 19.91 -1.08 1.90
CA ARG A 207 20.75 -2.13 1.31
C ARG A 207 22.21 -2.08 1.77
N GLN A 208 22.72 -0.92 2.20
CA GLN A 208 24.05 -0.80 2.80
C GLN A 208 24.07 -1.03 4.32
N MET A 209 22.92 -1.12 4.98
CA MET A 209 22.77 -1.42 6.42
C MET A 209 22.34 -2.88 6.70
N VAL A 210 22.13 -3.71 5.67
CA VAL A 210 21.75 -5.13 5.79
C VAL A 210 22.85 -5.98 6.43
N ASP A 211 24.08 -5.46 6.58
CA ASP A 211 25.21 -6.20 7.16
C ASP A 211 25.28 -6.17 8.69
N ASP A 212 24.47 -5.35 9.38
CA ASP A 212 24.39 -5.37 10.84
C ASP A 212 23.13 -6.09 11.31
N LEU A 213 23.31 -7.04 12.23
CA LEU A 213 22.25 -7.78 12.91
C LEU A 213 21.35 -6.80 13.68
N GLN A 214 20.35 -6.23 13.02
CA GLN A 214 19.43 -5.26 13.61
C GLN A 214 18.45 -6.00 14.54
N VAL A 215 18.86 -6.19 15.80
CA VAL A 215 17.95 -6.62 16.86
C VAL A 215 16.94 -5.48 17.09
N ARG A 216 15.68 -5.71 16.71
CA ARG A 216 14.59 -4.74 16.91
C ARG A 216 13.73 -5.13 18.09
N VAL A 217 13.45 -4.15 18.95
CA VAL A 217 12.50 -4.29 20.07
C VAL A 217 11.21 -3.58 19.71
N VAL A 218 10.11 -4.33 19.58
CA VAL A 218 8.77 -3.77 19.40
C VAL A 218 8.11 -3.65 20.77
N THR A 219 7.93 -2.42 21.23
CA THR A 219 7.29 -2.10 22.51
C THR A 219 5.84 -1.68 22.32
N GLY A 220 4.99 -1.95 23.31
CA GLY A 220 3.61 -1.48 23.32
C GLY A 220 2.84 -2.02 24.52
N VAL A 221 1.73 -1.38 24.89
CA VAL A 221 0.91 -1.76 26.05
C VAL A 221 0.32 -3.17 25.90
N ALA A 222 -0.12 -3.77 27.01
CA ALA A 222 -0.84 -5.04 26.95
C ALA A 222 -2.08 -4.91 26.04
N GLY A 223 -2.32 -5.90 25.18
CA GLY A 223 -3.46 -5.90 24.25
C GLY A 223 -3.26 -5.12 22.93
N CYS A 224 -2.15 -4.39 22.72
CA CYS A 224 -1.94 -3.60 21.50
C CYS A 224 -1.61 -4.42 20.22
N GLY A 225 -1.72 -5.75 20.27
CA GLY A 225 -1.48 -6.61 19.11
C GLY A 225 -0.02 -6.96 18.81
N LYS A 226 0.90 -6.94 19.78
CA LYS A 226 2.32 -7.35 19.54
C LYS A 226 2.45 -8.74 18.91
N THR A 227 1.68 -9.71 19.42
CA THR A 227 1.65 -11.07 18.85
C THR A 227 1.16 -11.06 17.40
N LEU A 228 0.17 -10.21 17.09
CA LEU A 228 -0.38 -10.04 15.76
C LEU A 228 0.68 -9.50 14.79
N VAL A 229 1.41 -8.46 15.19
CA VAL A 229 2.55 -7.90 14.44
C VAL A 229 3.62 -8.97 14.20
N LEU A 230 3.96 -9.76 15.22
CA LEU A 230 4.98 -10.80 15.11
C LEU A 230 4.59 -11.93 14.16
N LEU A 231 3.36 -12.46 14.28
CA LEU A 231 2.85 -13.50 13.39
C LEU A 231 2.73 -12.98 11.95
N HIS A 232 2.24 -11.76 11.78
CA HIS A 232 2.12 -11.15 10.47
C HIS A 232 3.48 -10.92 9.80
N ARG A 233 4.47 -10.42 10.55
CA ARG A 233 5.85 -10.29 10.07
C ARG A 233 6.44 -11.63 9.64
N ALA A 234 6.20 -12.69 10.41
CA ALA A 234 6.65 -14.04 10.05
C ALA A 234 6.02 -14.51 8.73
N ALA A 235 4.72 -14.25 8.52
CA ALA A 235 4.04 -14.57 7.27
C ALA A 235 4.60 -13.77 6.08
N LEU A 236 4.84 -12.46 6.24
CA LEU A 236 5.48 -11.64 5.21
C LEU A 236 6.90 -12.13 4.88
N LEU A 237 7.72 -12.44 5.89
CA LEU A 237 9.06 -13.00 5.71
C LEU A 237 9.03 -14.33 4.95
N ALA A 238 8.10 -15.23 5.27
CA ALA A 238 7.95 -16.50 4.57
C ALA A 238 7.52 -16.30 3.11
N ARG A 239 6.68 -15.30 2.82
CA ARG A 239 6.27 -14.93 1.46
C ARG A 239 7.43 -14.34 0.65
N HIS A 240 8.20 -13.41 1.22
CA HIS A 240 9.29 -12.72 0.51
C HIS A 240 10.58 -13.55 0.44
N PHE A 241 10.83 -14.40 1.42
CA PHE A 241 12.01 -15.25 1.51
C PHE A 241 11.56 -16.70 1.75
N PRO A 242 11.14 -17.44 0.70
CA PRO A 242 10.60 -18.79 0.85
C PRO A 242 11.53 -19.81 1.53
N LYS A 243 12.83 -19.51 1.59
CA LYS A 243 13.85 -20.32 2.28
C LYS A 243 14.13 -19.87 3.73
N ALA A 244 13.58 -18.74 4.17
CA ALA A 244 13.76 -18.25 5.52
C ALA A 244 13.09 -19.19 6.51
N ARG A 245 13.77 -19.42 7.65
CA ARG A 245 13.24 -20.21 8.76
C ARG A 245 12.95 -19.25 9.91
N VAL A 246 11.70 -19.16 10.31
CA VAL A 246 11.27 -18.30 11.42
C VAL A 246 11.11 -19.15 12.68
N LEU A 247 11.80 -18.78 13.76
CA LEU A 247 11.64 -19.36 15.08
C LEU A 247 10.93 -18.36 15.98
N ILE A 248 9.76 -18.73 16.50
CA ILE A 248 9.02 -17.94 17.48
C ILE A 248 9.21 -18.60 18.85
N VAL A 249 9.76 -17.86 19.81
CA VAL A 249 9.95 -18.33 21.19
C VAL A 249 8.99 -17.58 22.10
N SER A 250 8.27 -18.32 22.93
CA SER A 250 7.36 -17.77 23.94
C SER A 250 7.62 -18.45 25.28
N HIS A 251 7.64 -17.67 26.35
CA HIS A 251 7.71 -18.19 27.72
C HIS A 251 6.35 -18.67 28.24
N ASN A 252 5.25 -18.33 27.54
CA ASN A 252 3.90 -18.77 27.91
C ASN A 252 3.60 -20.14 27.29
N ARG A 253 3.74 -21.20 28.09
CA ARG A 253 3.34 -22.58 27.72
C ARG A 253 1.94 -22.70 27.10
N PRO A 254 0.89 -21.96 27.55
CA PRO A 254 -0.43 -22.05 26.93
C PRO A 254 -0.49 -21.58 25.47
N LEU A 255 0.46 -20.75 25.01
CA LEU A 255 0.50 -20.24 23.63
C LEU A 255 1.21 -21.20 22.65
N ILE A 256 1.72 -22.33 23.12
CA ILE A 256 2.47 -23.31 22.31
C ILE A 256 1.54 -24.41 21.75
N ALA A 257 0.32 -24.53 22.28
CA ALA A 257 -0.57 -25.68 22.06
C ALA A 257 -1.87 -25.39 21.29
N ASP A 258 -2.09 -24.17 20.79
CA ASP A 258 -3.26 -23.78 20.00
C ASP A 258 -2.88 -23.45 18.54
#